data_AF-A0A7S0M0U2-F1
#
_entry.id   AF-A0A7S0M0U2-F1
#
_cell.length_a   1.000
_cell.length_b   1.000
_cell.length_c   1.000
_cell.angle_alpha   90.00
_cell.angle_beta   90.00
_cell.angle_gamma   90.00
#
_symmetry.space_group_name_H-M   'P 1'
#
loop_
_entity.id
_entity.type
_entity.pdbx_description
1 polymer ?
#
loop_
_entity_poly.entity_id
_entity_poly.type
_entity_poly.pdbx_seq_one_letter_code
_entity_poly.pdbx_strand_id
1 'polypeptide(L)'
;MGSHLSLVPYGSSLSIISTANPAALAGAGEGVNDPENMKIQLRLAEIQNLFGRPSLQDYCFAEFWNPDKNIWETQSGERSPSPEPAYDKMGRRTNTRDLRVRERLVRERRALLERLMKLQPGLAQSIRLPKERLSVKLYIPQKEFPDYPFFGLIIGPR
;
A
#
# COMPACT_ATOMS: atom_id res chain seq x y z
N MET A 1 13.06 -14.33 -46.34
CA MET A 1 12.24 -15.49 -45.94
C MET A 1 12.34 -15.65 -44.43
N GLY A 2 11.20 -15.60 -43.74
CA GLY A 2 11.01 -16.19 -42.41
C GLY A 2 11.69 -15.53 -41.22
N SER A 3 11.12 -14.42 -40.74
CA SER A 3 11.23 -14.02 -39.33
C SER A 3 10.66 -15.11 -38.42
N HIS A 4 11.49 -15.76 -37.60
CA HIS A 4 11.02 -16.67 -36.55
C HIS A 4 11.04 -15.93 -35.20
N LEU A 5 10.03 -15.10 -34.97
CA LEU A 5 9.71 -14.53 -33.66
C LEU A 5 9.17 -15.65 -32.75
N SER A 6 10.00 -16.15 -31.85
CA SER A 6 9.54 -16.93 -30.70
C SER A 6 8.86 -15.98 -29.70
N LEU A 7 7.54 -15.95 -29.73
CA LEU A 7 6.70 -15.15 -28.84
C LEU A 7 6.07 -16.06 -27.78
N VAL A 8 6.65 -16.13 -26.58
CA VAL A 8 5.98 -16.66 -25.39
C VAL A 8 6.65 -16.04 -24.14
N PRO A 9 5.93 -15.73 -23.04
CA PRO A 9 4.56 -15.24 -22.93
C PRO A 9 4.49 -13.90 -22.16
N TYR A 10 3.31 -13.29 -22.27
CA TYR A 10 2.74 -12.27 -21.40
C TYR A 10 3.29 -12.25 -19.96
N GLY A 11 3.73 -11.07 -19.54
CA GLY A 11 4.03 -10.74 -18.15
C GLY A 11 2.82 -10.99 -17.27
N SER A 12 2.84 -12.12 -16.57
CA SER A 12 1.91 -12.47 -15.52
C SER A 12 2.25 -11.68 -14.25
N SER A 13 1.60 -10.53 -14.07
CA SER A 13 1.39 -9.94 -12.75
C SER A 13 0.07 -9.18 -12.68
N LEU A 14 -1.00 -9.83 -13.13
CA LEU A 14 -2.36 -9.46 -12.75
C LEU A 14 -2.96 -10.64 -11.96
N SER A 15 -2.68 -10.67 -10.67
CA SER A 15 -3.34 -11.59 -9.74
C SER A 15 -3.36 -11.02 -8.33
N ILE A 16 -3.97 -9.84 -8.17
CA ILE A 16 -4.72 -9.61 -6.92
C ILE A 16 -6.15 -10.17 -7.08
N ILE A 17 -6.58 -10.39 -8.33
CA ILE A 17 -7.82 -11.10 -8.68
C ILE A 17 -7.45 -12.17 -9.74
N SER A 18 -6.79 -13.25 -9.35
CA SER A 18 -6.70 -14.46 -10.18
C SER A 18 -6.62 -15.67 -9.24
N THR A 19 -7.53 -16.62 -9.47
CA THR A 19 -7.86 -17.76 -8.59
C THR A 19 -8.68 -17.43 -7.34
N ALA A 20 -9.76 -16.66 -7.49
CA ALA A 20 -10.97 -16.99 -6.73
C ALA A 20 -11.86 -17.85 -7.64
N ASN A 21 -12.22 -19.04 -7.16
CA ASN A 21 -13.17 -19.93 -7.82
C ASN A 21 -14.43 -19.12 -8.20
N PRO A 22 -14.89 -19.10 -9.47
CA PRO A 22 -16.08 -18.33 -9.84
C PRO A 22 -17.33 -18.78 -9.06
N ALA A 23 -17.31 -20.01 -8.52
CA ALA A 23 -18.34 -20.55 -7.65
C ALA A 23 -18.36 -19.97 -6.22
N ALA A 24 -17.23 -19.45 -5.69
CA ALA A 24 -17.18 -18.82 -4.38
C ALA A 24 -17.74 -17.39 -4.38
N LEU A 25 -17.87 -16.79 -5.57
CA LEU A 25 -18.45 -15.46 -5.80
C LEU A 25 -19.97 -15.50 -6.06
N ALA A 26 -20.63 -16.64 -5.85
CA ALA A 26 -22.06 -16.81 -6.08
C ALA A 26 -22.95 -16.41 -4.89
N GLY A 27 -22.35 -15.95 -3.77
CA GLY A 27 -23.06 -15.73 -2.51
C GLY A 27 -23.35 -14.29 -2.10
N ALA A 28 -22.96 -13.26 -2.86
CA ALA A 28 -23.16 -11.86 -2.43
C ALA A 28 -23.43 -10.94 -3.63
N GLY A 29 -24.58 -11.14 -4.27
CA GLY A 29 -25.09 -10.18 -5.25
C GLY A 29 -25.64 -8.96 -4.54
N GLU A 30 -24.83 -7.89 -4.44
CA GLU A 30 -25.31 -6.51 -4.30
C GLU A 30 -24.18 -5.46 -4.44
N GLY A 31 -22.91 -5.78 -4.09
CA GLY A 31 -21.81 -4.78 -4.04
C GLY A 31 -20.76 -4.79 -5.17
N VAL A 32 -20.94 -5.61 -6.22
CA VAL A 32 -19.93 -5.72 -7.30
C VAL A 32 -20.02 -4.57 -8.32
N ASN A 33 -21.18 -3.92 -8.43
CA ASN A 33 -21.45 -2.85 -9.41
C ASN A 33 -21.49 -1.44 -8.80
N ASP A 34 -21.05 -1.27 -7.55
CA ASP A 34 -20.99 0.06 -6.94
C ASP A 34 -19.98 0.94 -7.70
N PRO A 35 -20.36 2.17 -8.10
CA PRO A 35 -19.45 3.06 -8.83
C PRO A 35 -18.18 3.38 -8.01
N GLU A 36 -18.29 3.37 -6.69
CA GLU A 36 -17.16 3.51 -5.78
C GLU A 36 -16.20 2.31 -5.87
N ASN A 37 -16.72 1.07 -5.89
CA ASN A 37 -15.91 -0.14 -6.01
C ASN A 37 -15.14 -0.15 -7.33
N MET A 38 -15.81 0.19 -8.44
CA MET A 38 -15.15 0.30 -9.75
C MET A 38 -14.07 1.39 -9.77
N LYS A 39 -14.33 2.56 -9.17
CA LYS A 39 -13.32 3.64 -9.05
C LYS A 39 -12.11 3.18 -8.24
N ILE A 40 -12.32 2.47 -7.12
CA ILE A 40 -11.25 1.91 -6.29
C ILE A 40 -10.41 0.91 -7.08
N GLN A 41 -11.03 0.00 -7.81
CA GLN A 41 -10.34 -1.01 -8.62
C GLN A 41 -9.50 -0.39 -9.74
N LEU A 42 -10.05 0.59 -10.48
CA LEU A 42 -9.32 1.33 -11.52
C LEU A 42 -8.09 2.04 -10.94
N ARG A 43 -8.26 2.70 -9.79
CA ARG A 43 -7.15 3.38 -9.11
C ARG A 43 -6.08 2.40 -8.63
N LEU A 44 -6.46 1.26 -8.07
CA LEU A 44 -5.52 0.21 -7.64
C LEU A 44 -4.71 -0.35 -8.82
N ALA A 45 -5.34 -0.54 -9.97
CA ALA A 45 -4.67 -0.96 -11.20
C ALA A 45 -3.68 0.12 -11.70
N GLU A 46 -4.08 1.39 -11.68
CA GLU A 46 -3.20 2.50 -12.01
C GLU A 46 -1.96 2.54 -11.09
N ILE A 47 -2.17 2.45 -9.77
CA ILE A 47 -1.08 2.43 -8.79
C ILE A 47 -0.11 1.26 -9.04
N GLN A 48 -0.64 0.08 -9.36
CA GLN A 48 0.19 -1.08 -9.69
C GLN A 48 1.05 -0.83 -10.94
N ASN A 49 0.49 -0.21 -11.98
CA ASN A 49 1.23 0.19 -13.17
C ASN A 49 2.29 1.25 -12.87
N LEU A 50 1.99 2.20 -11.96
CA LEU A 50 2.96 3.22 -11.53
C LEU A 50 4.15 2.63 -10.79
N PHE A 51 3.95 1.57 -10.00
CA PHE A 51 5.09 0.89 -9.34
C PHE A 51 6.06 0.24 -10.31
N GLY A 52 5.58 -0.23 -11.46
CA GLY A 52 6.41 -0.78 -12.53
C GLY A 52 7.24 0.26 -13.30
N ARG A 53 6.96 1.56 -13.14
CA ARG A 53 7.73 2.62 -13.81
C ARG A 53 9.10 2.81 -13.15
N PRO A 54 10.16 3.11 -13.92
CA PRO A 54 11.51 3.35 -13.37
C PRO A 54 11.56 4.63 -12.52
N SER A 55 10.98 5.73 -12.99
CA SER A 55 10.92 7.02 -12.31
C SER A 55 9.47 7.54 -12.19
N LEU A 56 9.23 8.34 -11.16
CA LEU A 56 7.94 8.98 -10.87
C LEU A 56 8.10 10.50 -10.65
N GLN A 57 9.23 11.06 -11.10
CA GLN A 57 9.53 12.48 -10.96
C GLN A 57 8.60 13.35 -11.78
N ASP A 58 8.00 12.84 -12.86
CA ASP A 58 7.06 13.61 -13.67
C ASP A 58 5.61 13.38 -13.25
N TYR A 59 5.36 12.40 -12.39
CA TYR A 59 4.01 12.05 -11.96
C TYR A 59 3.36 13.23 -11.22
N CYS A 60 2.11 13.51 -11.60
CA CYS A 60 1.25 14.51 -11.00
C CYS A 60 0.02 13.82 -10.43
N PHE A 61 -0.33 14.13 -9.18
CA PHE A 61 -1.49 13.57 -8.51
C PHE A 61 -2.72 14.41 -8.90
N ALA A 62 -3.39 14.07 -9.99
CA ALA A 62 -4.60 14.77 -10.41
C ALA A 62 -5.76 14.46 -9.45
N GLU A 63 -6.06 13.17 -9.28
CA GLU A 63 -7.03 12.66 -8.30
C GLU A 63 -6.38 11.56 -7.47
N PHE A 64 -6.64 11.56 -6.17
CA PHE A 64 -6.14 10.52 -5.27
C PHE A 64 -7.13 10.28 -4.13
N TRP A 65 -7.05 9.11 -3.53
CA TRP A 65 -7.79 8.81 -2.31
C TRP A 65 -7.03 9.35 -1.09
N ASN A 66 -7.67 10.24 -0.32
CA ASN A 66 -7.12 10.75 0.93
C ASN A 66 -7.60 9.88 2.10
N PRO A 67 -6.73 9.05 2.72
CA PRO A 67 -7.13 8.17 3.82
C PRO A 67 -7.54 8.93 5.09
N ASP A 68 -6.97 10.11 5.33
CA ASP A 68 -7.21 10.89 6.56
C ASP A 68 -8.61 11.51 6.55
N LYS A 69 -9.05 11.99 5.38
CA LYS A 69 -10.38 12.59 5.17
C LYS A 69 -11.42 11.58 4.68
N ASN A 70 -11.01 10.38 4.28
CA ASN A 70 -11.87 9.35 3.69
C ASN A 70 -12.68 9.86 2.47
N ILE A 71 -12.05 10.67 1.61
CA ILE A 71 -12.63 11.24 0.39
C ILE A 71 -11.64 11.19 -0.78
N TRP A 72 -12.18 11.26 -2.01
CA TRP A 72 -11.39 11.56 -3.20
C TRP A 72 -11.07 13.05 -3.24
N GLU A 73 -9.78 13.39 -3.29
CA GLU A 73 -9.31 14.78 -3.32
C GLU A 73 -8.61 15.05 -4.66
N THR A 74 -8.92 16.20 -5.24
CA THR A 74 -8.29 16.70 -6.46
C THR A 74 -7.23 17.70 -6.06
N GLN A 75 -5.97 17.49 -6.48
CA GLN A 75 -4.92 18.45 -6.19
C GLN A 75 -5.01 19.61 -7.19
N SER A 76 -5.42 20.78 -6.72
CA SER A 76 -5.30 22.04 -7.47
C SER A 76 -3.83 22.28 -7.81
N GLY A 77 -3.53 22.65 -9.06
CA GLY A 77 -2.20 22.52 -9.71
C GLY A 77 -1.01 23.24 -9.08
N GLU A 78 -1.16 23.89 -7.93
CA GLU A 78 -0.08 24.49 -7.18
C GLU A 78 0.64 23.41 -6.35
N ARG A 79 1.87 23.10 -6.76
CA ARG A 79 2.73 22.16 -6.04
C ARG A 79 3.22 22.87 -4.78
N SER A 80 3.04 22.25 -3.62
CA SER A 80 3.69 22.70 -2.39
C SER A 80 5.22 22.68 -2.58
N PRO A 81 5.96 23.63 -1.98
CA PRO A 81 7.41 23.69 -2.10
C PRO A 81 8.04 22.37 -1.63
N SER A 82 9.11 21.93 -2.30
CA SER A 82 9.80 20.71 -1.89
C SER A 82 10.44 20.90 -0.51
N PRO A 83 10.38 19.91 0.40
CA PRO A 83 11.08 19.98 1.67
C PRO A 83 12.59 20.03 1.48
N GLU A 84 13.30 20.50 2.51
CA GLU A 84 14.76 20.53 2.58
C GLU A 84 15.36 19.12 2.41
N PRO A 85 16.52 18.97 1.75
CA PRO A 85 17.12 17.66 1.49
C PRO A 85 17.53 16.96 2.79
N ALA A 86 17.10 15.72 2.96
CA ALA A 86 17.46 14.86 4.09
C ALA A 86 18.41 13.76 3.63
N TYR A 87 19.38 13.42 4.48
CA TYR A 87 20.42 12.44 4.18
C TYR A 87 20.51 11.38 5.28
N ASP A 88 20.80 10.15 4.89
CA ASP A 88 21.12 9.05 5.80
C ASP A 88 22.59 9.13 6.28
N LYS A 89 22.95 8.32 7.28
CA LYS A 89 24.31 8.20 7.85
C LYS A 89 25.39 7.89 6.80
N MET A 90 25.01 7.32 5.66
CA MET A 90 25.89 7.03 4.53
C MET A 90 25.98 8.18 3.51
N GLY A 91 25.39 9.34 3.79
CA GLY A 91 25.40 10.51 2.89
C GLY A 91 24.47 10.40 1.68
N ARG A 92 23.57 9.42 1.64
CA ARG A 92 22.58 9.25 0.56
C ARG A 92 21.32 10.05 0.85
N ARG A 93 20.78 10.75 -0.15
CA ARG A 93 19.54 11.53 0.00
C ARG A 93 18.34 10.60 0.18
N THR A 94 17.57 10.78 1.24
CA THR A 94 16.43 9.92 1.61
C THR A 94 15.08 10.45 1.14
N ASN A 95 14.95 11.76 0.90
CA ASN A 95 13.67 12.40 0.60
C ASN A 95 13.53 12.86 -0.86
N THR A 96 14.00 12.04 -1.80
CA THR A 96 13.83 12.33 -3.23
C THR A 96 12.33 12.35 -3.60
N ARG A 97 11.98 13.08 -4.67
CA ARG A 97 10.59 13.14 -5.14
C ARG A 97 10.04 11.75 -5.44
N ASP A 98 10.84 10.89 -6.08
CA ASP A 98 10.46 9.51 -6.38
C ASP A 98 10.08 8.73 -5.13
N LEU A 99 10.91 8.81 -4.08
CA LEU A 99 10.62 8.12 -2.81
C LEU A 99 9.35 8.67 -2.16
N ARG A 100 9.18 9.99 -2.09
CA ARG A 100 7.96 10.61 -1.55
C ARG A 100 6.70 10.19 -2.31
N VAL A 101 6.77 10.14 -3.64
CA VAL A 101 5.66 9.71 -4.50
C VAL A 101 5.35 8.23 -4.28
N ARG A 102 6.37 7.36 -4.27
CA ARG A 102 6.19 5.92 -4.01
C ARG A 102 5.58 5.66 -2.63
N GLU A 103 6.08 6.32 -1.58
CA GLU A 103 5.53 6.22 -0.23
C GLU A 103 4.06 6.63 -0.18
N ARG A 104 3.69 7.73 -0.86
CA ARG A 104 2.29 8.18 -0.96
C ARG A 104 1.42 7.13 -1.68
N LEU A 105 1.89 6.58 -2.80
CA LEU A 105 1.17 5.54 -3.55
C LEU A 105 1.01 4.25 -2.74
N VAL A 106 2.00 3.87 -1.93
CA VAL A 106 1.91 2.70 -1.03
C VAL A 106 0.82 2.91 0.03
N ARG A 107 0.80 4.09 0.65
CA ARG A 107 -0.22 4.47 1.64
C ARG A 107 -1.61 4.47 1.02
N GLU A 108 -1.75 5.09 -0.16
CA GLU A 108 -3.01 5.15 -0.90
C GLU A 108 -3.50 3.74 -1.27
N ARG A 109 -2.64 2.89 -1.84
CA ARG A 109 -2.96 1.51 -2.20
C ARG A 109 -3.48 0.72 -1.00
N ARG A 110 -2.82 0.84 0.15
CA ARG A 110 -3.24 0.15 1.37
C ARG A 110 -4.63 0.60 1.82
N ALA A 111 -4.85 1.90 1.89
CA ALA A 111 -6.14 2.45 2.29
C ALA A 111 -7.28 2.03 1.35
N LEU A 112 -7.02 2.01 0.04
CA LEU A 112 -7.98 1.53 -0.97
C LEU A 112 -8.27 0.03 -0.83
N LEU A 113 -7.27 -0.80 -0.54
CA LEU A 113 -7.47 -2.22 -0.26
C LEU A 113 -8.29 -2.44 1.02
N GLU A 114 -8.02 -1.69 2.09
CA GLU A 114 -8.81 -1.74 3.32
C GLU A 114 -10.26 -1.29 3.08
N ARG A 115 -10.49 -0.27 2.24
CA ARG A 115 -11.84 0.16 1.82
C ARG A 115 -12.53 -0.93 1.01
N LEU A 116 -11.83 -1.52 0.06
CA LEU A 116 -12.36 -2.60 -0.79
C LEU A 116 -12.73 -3.84 0.04
N MET A 117 -11.94 -4.21 1.05
CA MET A 117 -12.26 -5.29 1.98
C MET A 117 -13.54 -5.05 2.77
N LYS A 118 -13.85 -3.79 3.10
CA LYS A 118 -15.11 -3.42 3.79
C LYS A 118 -16.31 -3.52 2.86
N LEU A 119 -16.16 -3.14 1.60
CA LEU A 119 -17.21 -3.22 0.58
C LEU A 119 -17.46 -4.67 0.14
N GLN A 120 -16.41 -5.48 0.05
CA GLN A 120 -16.46 -6.87 -0.37
C GLN A 120 -15.86 -7.79 0.72
N PRO A 121 -16.67 -8.23 1.70
CA PRO A 121 -16.17 -9.05 2.82
C PRO A 121 -15.57 -10.39 2.37
N GLY A 122 -16.03 -10.96 1.24
CA GLY A 122 -15.48 -12.19 0.67
C GLY A 122 -14.04 -12.06 0.14
N LEU A 123 -13.57 -10.84 -0.13
CA LEU A 123 -12.21 -10.59 -0.63
C LEU A 123 -11.16 -10.55 0.49
N ALA A 124 -11.59 -10.26 1.73
CA ALA A 124 -10.70 -10.11 2.87
C ALA A 124 -9.87 -11.38 3.18
N GLN A 125 -10.38 -12.56 2.81
CA GLN A 125 -9.70 -13.84 3.04
C GLN A 125 -8.57 -14.12 2.03
N SER A 126 -8.65 -13.57 0.81
CA SER A 126 -7.66 -13.83 -0.25
C SER A 126 -6.48 -12.85 -0.22
N ILE A 127 -6.70 -11.62 0.25
CA ILE A 127 -5.68 -10.57 0.24
C ILE A 127 -4.93 -10.55 1.58
N ARG A 128 -3.67 -11.00 1.58
CA ARG A 128 -2.75 -10.83 2.72
C ARG A 128 -2.06 -9.47 2.67
N LEU A 129 -2.65 -8.47 3.31
CA LEU A 129 -1.98 -7.18 3.55
C LEU A 129 -0.88 -7.35 4.61
N PRO A 130 0.32 -6.77 4.42
CA PRO A 130 1.34 -6.74 5.47
C PRO A 130 0.79 -5.94 6.65
N LYS A 131 0.70 -6.57 7.83
CA LYS A 131 0.35 -5.87 9.06
C LYS A 131 1.45 -4.88 9.40
N GLU A 132 1.09 -3.63 9.66
CA GLU A 132 2.03 -2.62 10.11
C GLU A 132 2.65 -3.03 11.44
N ARG A 133 3.97 -2.92 11.54
CA ARG A 133 4.69 -3.18 12.78
C ARG A 133 4.45 -2.01 13.73
N LEU A 134 3.45 -2.13 14.59
CA LEU A 134 3.22 -1.18 15.67
C LEU A 134 4.27 -1.41 16.75
N SER A 135 5.14 -0.43 16.97
CA SER A 135 6.13 -0.45 18.05
C SER A 135 5.81 0.65 19.06
N VAL A 136 5.63 0.27 20.33
CA VAL A 136 5.48 1.21 21.45
C VAL A 136 6.76 1.24 22.26
N LYS A 137 7.22 2.43 22.66
CA LYS A 137 8.35 2.58 23.58
C LYS A 137 7.85 2.35 25.01
N LEU A 138 8.39 1.33 25.67
CA LEU A 138 8.14 1.05 27.09
C LEU A 138 9.36 1.49 27.89
N TYR A 139 9.15 2.32 28.91
CA TYR A 139 10.21 2.77 29.83
C TYR A 139 10.22 1.85 31.06
N ILE A 140 11.39 1.28 31.39
CA ILE A 140 11.57 0.37 32.52
C ILE A 140 12.27 1.11 33.66
N PRO A 141 11.71 1.16 34.89
CA PRO A 141 12.29 1.87 36.02
C PRO A 141 13.36 1.03 36.72
N GLN A 142 14.56 0.93 36.14
CA GLN A 142 15.66 0.16 36.71
C GLN A 142 16.28 0.78 37.97
N LYS A 143 16.14 2.10 38.18
CA LYS A 143 16.71 2.78 39.35
C LYS A 143 15.99 2.43 40.65
N GLU A 144 14.68 2.27 40.59
CA GLU A 144 13.83 1.97 41.76
C GLU A 144 13.85 0.48 42.09
N PHE A 145 14.00 -0.38 41.07
CA PHE A 145 13.98 -1.84 41.21
C PHE A 145 15.10 -2.50 40.37
N PRO A 146 16.38 -2.41 40.79
CA PRO A 146 17.49 -2.96 40.02
C PRO A 146 17.47 -4.50 39.95
N ASP A 147 17.01 -5.16 41.02
CA ASP A 147 17.01 -6.63 41.13
C ASP A 147 15.76 -7.28 40.52
N TYR A 148 14.82 -6.49 39.98
CA TYR A 148 13.56 -7.01 39.46
C TYR A 148 13.66 -7.36 37.96
N PRO A 149 13.38 -8.61 37.54
CA PRO A 149 13.56 -9.06 36.16
C PRO A 149 12.36 -8.72 35.26
N PHE A 150 12.19 -7.44 34.93
CA PHE A 150 11.09 -6.94 34.10
C PHE A 150 10.94 -7.67 32.75
N PHE A 151 12.05 -8.02 32.09
CA PHE A 151 11.98 -8.70 30.79
C PHE A 151 11.31 -10.08 30.86
N GLY A 152 11.58 -10.85 31.91
CA GLY A 152 10.97 -12.17 32.10
C GLY A 152 9.46 -12.08 32.29
N LEU A 153 8.99 -11.00 32.96
CA LEU A 153 7.57 -10.73 33.15
C LEU A 153 6.88 -10.21 31.88
N ILE A 154 7.54 -9.29 31.15
CA ILE A 154 6.96 -8.62 29.98
C ILE A 154 6.91 -9.54 28.75
N ILE A 155 7.94 -10.37 28.55
CA ILE A 155 8.05 -11.26 27.38
C ILE A 155 7.46 -12.64 27.67
N GLY A 156 7.59 -13.12 28.91
CA GLY A 156 7.20 -14.47 29.33
C GLY A 156 8.23 -15.56 29.00
N PRO A 157 8.03 -16.79 29.52
CA PRO A 157 8.85 -17.95 29.18
C PRO A 157 8.72 -18.29 27.68
N ARG A 158 9.82 -18.75 27.09
CA ARG A 158 9.91 -19.14 25.67
C ARG A 158 9.63 -20.61 25.45
#